data_AF-A0A3D0S7U3-F1
#
_entry.id   AF-A0A3D0S7U3-F1
#
_cell.length_a   1.000
_cell.length_b   1.000
_cell.length_c   1.000
_cell.angle_alpha   90.00
_cell.angle_beta   90.00
_cell.angle_gamma   90.00
#
_symmetry.space_group_name_H-M   'P 1'
#
loop_
_entity.id
_entity.type
_entity.pdbx_description
1 polymer ?
#
loop_
_entity_poly.entity_id
_entity_poly.type
_entity_poly.pdbx_seq_one_letter_code
_entity_poly.pdbx_strand_id
1 'polypeptide(L)'
;MFCNPPCGEARVRWVRRCAEAGASGLSVVLLIPAHTDTRIWHEAMATATSLLFIKGRVKFGVPRPNRRQVAASHPSALVGWNVDLHLADHLGTALRLPNPSPPASLDIPLEP
;
A
#
# COMPACT_ATOMS: atom_id res chain seq x y z
N MET A 1 -1.25 -9.76 -2.38
CA MET A 1 -2.57 -9.09 -2.47
C MET A 1 -2.38 -7.63 -2.85
N PHE A 2 -3.15 -7.09 -3.80
CA PHE A 2 -3.18 -5.65 -4.10
C PHE A 2 -4.52 -5.08 -3.65
N CYS A 3 -4.51 -3.96 -2.93
CA CYS A 3 -5.72 -3.30 -2.46
C CYS A 3 -5.71 -1.82 -2.86
N ASN A 4 -6.79 -1.39 -3.53
CA ASN A 4 -7.12 0.03 -3.76
C ASN A 4 -8.47 0.29 -3.09
N PRO A 5 -8.49 0.62 -1.79
CA PRO A 5 -9.72 0.70 -1.02
C PRO A 5 -10.59 1.87 -1.49
N PRO A 6 -11.93 1.76 -1.40
CA PRO A 6 -12.80 2.88 -1.66
C PRO A 6 -12.43 4.08 -0.78
N CYS A 7 -12.47 5.28 -1.35
CA CYS A 7 -12.11 6.52 -0.67
C CYS A 7 -13.03 6.76 0.53
N GLY A 8 -12.48 7.16 1.69
CA GLY A 8 -13.27 7.53 2.88
C GLY A 8 -12.89 6.75 4.14
N GLU A 9 -13.84 6.58 5.08
CA GLU A 9 -13.62 5.93 6.38
C GLU A 9 -13.22 4.45 6.26
N ALA A 10 -13.65 3.78 5.19
CA ALA A 10 -13.28 2.40 4.90
C ALA A 10 -11.76 2.17 4.87
N ARG A 11 -10.95 3.21 4.62
CA ARG A 11 -9.48 3.15 4.59
C ARG A 11 -8.87 2.58 5.86
N VAL A 12 -9.44 2.88 7.04
CA VAL A 12 -8.91 2.38 8.32
C VAL A 12 -8.95 0.86 8.37
N ARG A 13 -10.08 0.26 7.97
CA ARG A 13 -10.25 -1.20 7.92
C ARG A 13 -9.23 -1.85 7.00
N TRP A 14 -8.94 -1.22 5.86
CA TRP A 14 -8.02 -1.78 4.87
C TRP A 14 -6.56 -1.71 5.29
N VAL A 15 -6.11 -0.62 5.93
CA VAL A 15 -4.75 -0.56 6.48
C VAL A 15 -4.55 -1.68 7.50
N ARG A 16 -5.48 -1.84 8.45
CA ARG A 16 -5.40 -2.89 9.48
C ARG A 16 -5.39 -4.29 8.88
N ARG A 17 -6.27 -4.56 7.92
CA ARG A 17 -6.32 -5.85 7.23
C ARG A 17 -5.02 -6.14 6.44
N CYS A 18 -4.42 -5.13 5.83
CA CYS A 18 -3.13 -5.28 5.13
C CYS A 18 -2.00 -5.54 6.13
N ALA A 19 -2.00 -4.84 7.27
CA ALA A 19 -1.04 -5.07 8.35
C ALA A 19 -1.15 -6.48 8.95
N GLU A 20 -2.37 -6.95 9.22
CA GLU A 20 -2.64 -8.32 9.69
C GLU A 20 -2.15 -9.36 8.67
N ALA A 21 -2.52 -9.21 7.40
CA ALA A 21 -2.07 -10.10 6.33
C ALA A 21 -0.53 -10.08 6.17
N GLY A 22 0.07 -8.90 6.26
CA GLY A 22 1.52 -8.72 6.26
C GLY A 22 2.19 -9.40 7.45
N ALA A 23 1.63 -9.29 8.65
CA ALA A 23 2.12 -9.98 9.84
C ALA A 23 2.01 -11.51 9.73
N SER A 24 1.01 -12.02 8.99
CA SER A 24 0.90 -13.45 8.64
C SER A 24 1.85 -13.90 7.51
N GLY A 25 2.78 -13.05 7.07
CA GLY A 25 3.78 -13.38 6.05
C GLY A 25 3.34 -13.14 4.60
N LEU A 26 2.12 -12.64 4.36
CA LEU A 26 1.67 -12.37 2.99
C LEU A 26 2.32 -11.10 2.43
N SER A 27 2.65 -11.12 1.13
CA SER A 27 3.04 -9.93 0.38
C SER A 27 1.81 -9.09 0.04
N VAL A 28 1.76 -7.85 0.52
CA VAL A 28 0.62 -6.95 0.36
C VAL A 28 1.08 -5.57 -0.10
N VAL A 29 0.37 -5.00 -1.06
CA VAL A 29 0.55 -3.60 -1.49
C VAL A 29 -0.79 -2.89 -1.40
N LEU A 30 -0.80 -1.73 -0.77
CA LEU A 30 -1.97 -0.88 -0.59
C LEU A 30 -1.73 0.51 -1.22
N LEU A 31 -2.64 0.97 -2.06
CA LEU A 31 -2.65 2.35 -2.57
C LEU A 31 -3.52 3.23 -1.63
N ILE A 32 -2.94 4.27 -1.04
CA ILE A 32 -3.67 5.25 -0.21
C ILE A 32 -3.24 6.68 -0.51
N PRO A 33 -4.07 7.69 -0.15
CA PRO A 33 -3.63 9.07 -0.17
C PRO A 33 -2.43 9.30 0.77
N ALA A 34 -1.45 10.07 0.31
CA ALA A 34 -0.25 10.41 1.09
C ALA A 34 -0.53 11.51 2.12
N HIS A 35 -1.47 11.26 3.04
CA HIS A 35 -1.89 12.20 4.08
C HIS A 35 -1.07 11.97 5.34
N THR A 36 0.16 12.47 5.32
CA THR A 36 1.18 12.26 6.36
C THR A 36 0.81 12.85 7.72
N ASP A 37 -0.24 13.65 7.79
CA ASP A 37 -0.81 14.27 8.99
C ASP A 37 -1.81 13.36 9.73
N THR A 38 -2.28 12.28 9.09
CA THR A 38 -3.36 11.45 9.64
C THR A 38 -2.85 10.28 10.48
N ARG A 39 -3.57 9.98 11.58
CA ARG A 39 -3.27 8.81 12.43
C ARG A 39 -3.15 7.50 11.63
N ILE A 40 -4.04 7.29 10.67
CA ILE A 40 -4.07 6.04 9.90
C ILE A 40 -2.85 5.89 8.98
N TRP A 41 -2.29 7.00 8.50
CA TRP A 41 -1.03 7.00 7.76
C TRP A 41 0.11 6.51 8.65
N HIS A 42 0.20 7.03 9.87
CA HIS A 42 1.21 6.58 10.84
C HIS A 42 1.00 5.11 11.27
N GLU A 43 -0.24 4.64 11.44
CA GLU A 43 -0.53 3.21 11.68
C GLU A 43 -0.03 2.33 10.54
N ALA A 44 -0.19 2.76 9.27
CA ALA A 44 0.33 2.05 8.12
C ALA A 44 1.87 2.00 8.14
N MET A 45 2.53 3.15 8.34
CA MET A 45 3.99 3.24 8.42
C MET A 45 4.59 2.41 9.57
N ALA A 46 3.89 2.31 10.70
CA ALA A 46 4.37 1.56 11.85
C ALA A 46 4.45 0.04 11.61
N THR A 47 3.79 -0.47 10.56
CA THR A 47 3.71 -1.91 10.28
C THR A 47 4.24 -2.30 8.91
N ALA A 48 4.29 -1.37 7.95
CA ALA A 48 4.75 -1.63 6.59
C ALA A 48 6.27 -1.82 6.51
N THR A 49 6.73 -2.59 5.52
CA THR A 49 8.17 -2.84 5.27
C THR A 49 8.75 -1.86 4.24
N SER A 50 7.91 -1.27 3.39
CA SER A 50 8.33 -0.28 2.40
C SER A 50 7.21 0.70 2.04
N LEU A 51 7.60 1.84 1.50
CA LEU A 51 6.70 2.88 0.99
C LEU A 51 7.18 3.34 -0.39
N LEU A 52 6.26 3.82 -1.22
CA LEU A 52 6.58 4.59 -2.42
C LEU A 52 5.64 5.77 -2.55
N PHE A 53 6.19 6.99 -2.54
CA PHE A 53 5.45 8.20 -2.87
C PHE A 53 5.40 8.35 -4.39
N ILE A 54 4.19 8.30 -4.96
CA ILE A 54 4.01 8.31 -6.41
C ILE A 54 4.30 9.72 -6.96
N LYS A 55 5.09 9.81 -8.04
CA LYS A 55 5.34 11.07 -8.73
C LYS A 55 4.07 11.53 -9.46
N GLY A 56 3.52 12.67 -9.06
CA GLY A 56 2.30 13.24 -9.64
C GLY A 56 1.02 12.69 -8.99
N ARG A 57 -0.11 12.81 -9.69
CA ARG A 57 -1.43 12.38 -9.18
C ARG A 57 -1.99 11.25 -10.04
N VAL A 58 -2.35 10.15 -9.39
CA VAL A 58 -2.92 8.96 -10.04
C VAL A 58 -4.22 9.35 -10.74
N LYS A 59 -4.41 8.87 -11.97
CA LYS A 59 -5.66 9.04 -12.73
C LYS A 59 -6.42 7.72 -12.69
N PHE A 60 -7.65 7.76 -12.21
CA PHE A 60 -8.49 6.56 -12.06
C PHE A 60 -9.53 6.47 -13.17
N GLY A 61 -9.95 5.23 -13.48
CA GLY A 61 -11.06 4.93 -14.36
C GLY A 61 -10.71 4.79 -15.84
N VAL A 62 -11.72 4.43 -16.63
CA VAL A 62 -11.60 4.31 -18.10
C VAL A 62 -11.47 5.71 -18.71
N PRO A 63 -10.56 5.93 -19.68
CA PRO A 63 -10.52 7.19 -20.42
C PRO A 63 -11.91 7.53 -20.98
N ARG A 64 -12.35 8.78 -20.81
CA ARG A 64 -13.57 9.25 -21.48
C ARG A 64 -13.37 9.20 -23.00
N PRO A 65 -14.44 9.29 -23.82
CA PRO A 65 -14.32 9.30 -25.29
C PRO A 65 -13.32 10.35 -25.82
N ASN A 66 -13.17 11.48 -25.12
CA ASN A 66 -12.19 12.53 -25.42
C ASN A 66 -10.79 12.27 -24.83
N ARG A 67 -10.50 11.04 -24.41
CA ARG A 67 -9.25 10.57 -23.77
C ARG A 67 -8.86 11.31 -22.48
N ARG A 68 -9.73 12.15 -21.92
CA ARG A 68 -9.45 12.86 -20.68
C ARG A 68 -9.73 11.97 -19.47
N GLN A 69 -8.77 11.92 -18.57
CA GLN A 69 -8.94 11.35 -17.22
C GLN A 69 -8.69 12.43 -16.18
N VAL A 70 -9.43 12.33 -15.08
CA VAL A 70 -9.28 13.25 -13.95
C VAL A 70 -8.29 12.65 -12.97
N ALA A 71 -7.25 13.41 -12.64
CA ALA A 71 -6.31 13.03 -11.61
C ALA A 71 -6.99 13.10 -10.24
N ALA A 72 -6.58 12.23 -9.31
CA ALA A 72 -7.00 12.28 -7.93
C ALA A 72 -6.80 13.69 -7.36
N SER A 73 -7.69 14.13 -6.47
CA SER A 73 -7.55 15.42 -5.80
C SER A 73 -6.38 15.46 -4.82
N HIS A 74 -5.81 14.31 -4.45
CA HIS A 74 -4.80 14.15 -3.41
C HIS A 74 -3.54 13.45 -3.95
N PRO A 75 -2.37 13.65 -3.30
CA PRO A 75 -1.19 12.83 -3.57
C PRO A 75 -1.45 11.37 -3.17
N SER A 76 -0.72 10.43 -3.76
CA SER A 76 -0.89 9.00 -3.50
C SER A 76 0.43 8.33 -3.17
N ALA A 77 0.36 7.27 -2.37
CA ALA A 77 1.49 6.42 -2.07
C ALA A 77 1.09 4.95 -2.09
N LEU A 78 2.07 4.10 -2.39
CA LEU A 78 1.99 2.67 -2.15
C LEU A 78 2.60 2.36 -0.79
N VAL A 79 1.93 1.49 -0.04
CA VAL A 79 2.39 0.94 1.24
C VAL A 79 2.56 -0.55 1.05
N GLY A 80 3.77 -1.06 1.30
CA GLY A 80 4.13 -2.46 1.10
C GLY A 80 4.41 -3.18 2.40
N TRP A 81 3.82 -4.37 2.58
CA TRP A 81 4.21 -5.36 3.59
C TRP A 81 4.79 -6.58 2.88
N ASN A 82 6.01 -6.98 3.27
CA ASN A 82 6.75 -8.08 2.64
C ASN A 82 6.89 -7.91 1.13
N VAL A 83 7.05 -6.65 0.70
CA VAL A 83 7.27 -6.24 -0.69
C VAL A 83 8.31 -5.14 -0.68
N ASP A 84 9.31 -5.24 -1.55
CA ASP A 84 10.27 -4.16 -1.77
C ASP A 84 9.78 -3.22 -2.88
N LEU A 85 9.33 -2.03 -2.49
CA LEU A 85 8.83 -1.03 -3.43
C LEU A 85 9.95 -0.27 -4.15
N HIS A 86 11.23 -0.46 -3.82
CA HIS A 86 12.35 0.07 -4.62
C HIS A 86 12.36 -0.51 -6.04
N LEU A 87 11.79 -1.71 -6.23
CA LEU A 87 11.61 -2.31 -7.56
C LEU A 87 10.67 -1.52 -8.47
N ALA A 88 9.92 -0.56 -7.92
CA ALA A 88 8.98 0.30 -8.63
C ALA A 88 9.37 1.79 -8.58
N ASP A 89 10.62 2.12 -8.25
CA ASP A 89 11.12 3.50 -8.11
C ASP A 89 10.90 4.39 -9.35
N HIS A 90 10.81 3.83 -10.55
CA HIS A 90 10.42 4.57 -11.74
C HIS A 90 9.04 5.26 -11.63
N LEU A 91 8.19 4.84 -10.68
CA LEU A 91 6.91 5.47 -10.37
C LEU A 91 7.02 6.63 -9.38
N GLY A 92 8.13 6.80 -8.66
CA GLY A 92 8.27 7.82 -7.62
C GLY A 92 9.48 7.67 -6.70
N THR A 93 9.31 7.99 -5.42
CA THR A 93 10.39 7.86 -4.42
C THR A 93 10.05 6.75 -3.45
N ALA A 94 10.85 5.69 -3.46
CA ALA A 94 10.69 4.54 -2.59
C ALA A 94 11.55 4.63 -1.33
N LEU A 95 11.06 4.06 -0.24
CA LEU A 95 11.73 3.99 1.06
C LEU A 95 11.54 2.58 1.63
N ARG A 96 12.61 2.04 2.24
CA ARG A 96 12.50 0.86 3.08
C ARG A 96 12.30 1.31 4.52
N LEU A 97 11.33 0.72 5.20
CA LEU A 97 11.07 1.01 6.60
C LEU A 97 11.84 0.01 7.48
N PRO A 98 12.24 0.39 8.71
CA PRO A 98 13.02 -0.46 9.60
C PRO A 98 12.19 -1.58 10.27
N ASN A 99 10.95 -1.79 9.82
CA ASN A 99 10.07 -2.81 10.39
C ASN A 99 10.46 -4.21 9.86
N PRO A 100 10.58 -5.22 10.73
CA PRO A 100 10.96 -6.56 10.31
C PRO A 100 9.84 -7.21 9.50
N SER A 101 10.22 -7.96 8.47
CA SER A 101 9.33 -8.96 7.88
C SER A 101 9.14 -10.14 8.85
N PRO A 102 7.98 -10.79 8.86
CA PRO A 102 7.84 -12.06 9.57
C PRO A 102 8.88 -13.06 9.06
N PRO A 103 9.34 -13.99 9.90
CA PRO A 103 10.18 -15.10 9.44
C PRO A 103 9.47 -15.85 8.31
N ALA A 104 10.22 -16.18 7.27
CA ALA A 104 9.72 -16.88 6.08
C ALA A 104 9.48 -18.37 6.37
N SER A 105 8.55 -18.70 7.27
CA SER A 105 7.94 -20.03 7.47
C SER A 105 7.14 -20.06 8.78
N LEU A 106 5.81 -20.09 8.68
CA LEU A 106 5.05 -21.08 9.44
C LEU A 106 4.73 -22.15 8.40
N ASP A 107 5.52 -23.22 8.40
CA ASP A 107 5.09 -24.49 7.80
C ASP A 107 3.79 -24.85 8.49
N ILE A 108 2.65 -24.47 7.90
CA ILE A 108 1.38 -25.06 8.26
C ILE A 108 1.53 -26.51 7.83
N PRO A 109 1.58 -27.49 8.75
CA PRO A 109 1.49 -28.88 8.34
C PRO A 109 0.17 -28.99 7.59
N LEU A 110 0.22 -29.38 6.32
CA LEU A 110 -0.95 -29.96 5.69
C LEU A 110 -1.24 -31.21 6.52
N GLU A 111 -2.17 -31.10 7.48
CA GLU A 111 -2.68 -32.30 8.12
C GLU A 111 -3.32 -33.19 7.03
N PRO A 112 -3.11 -34.51 7.12
CA PRO A 112 -3.47 -35.47 6.07
C PRO A 112 -4.97 -35.60 5.82
#